data_AF-A0A3B3CII2-F1
#
_entry.id   AF-A0A3B3CII2-F1
#
_cell.length_a   1.000
_cell.length_b   1.000
_cell.length_c   1.000
_cell.angle_alpha   90.00
_cell.angle_beta   90.00
_cell.angle_gamma   90.00
#
_symmetry.space_group_name_H-M   'P 1'
#
loop_
_entity.id
_entity.type
_entity.pdbx_description
1 polymer ?
#
loop_
_entity_poly.entity_id
_entity_poly.type
_entity_poly.pdbx_seq_one_letter_code
_entity_poly.pdbx_strand_id
1 'polypeptide(L)'
;MAATQETAASMRNMLKFLKIIGQLKRVPRTGWVYNKVKEPESVSDHMYRMAVMSLTITDPTVDKDRCIKLALVHDMAESIVGDIAPSDNVSKEEKHRREKEAMRHLTSLLPEGLKKEIYSLWEEYEFQSSSEARLVKQFDLLEMILQAHEYEELEGTPGRLQEFFDSTAGRFQHQDVLQLISSLDEERGHHMAEEESKNEAQRGGSEKLNTPPRDS
;
A
#
# COMPACT_ATOMS: atom_id res chain seq x y z
N MET A 1 -13.16 -14.79 41.83
CA MET A 1 -14.17 -13.82 41.38
C MET A 1 -13.57 -12.53 40.82
N ALA A 2 -12.60 -11.89 41.51
CA ALA A 2 -11.91 -10.70 40.97
C ALA A 2 -11.06 -11.01 39.71
N ALA A 3 -10.19 -12.03 39.76
CA ALA A 3 -9.36 -12.43 38.61
C ALA A 3 -10.20 -12.79 37.36
N THR A 4 -11.33 -13.48 37.55
CA THR A 4 -12.26 -13.84 36.47
C THR A 4 -12.97 -12.62 35.85
N GLN A 5 -13.24 -11.58 36.65
CA GLN A 5 -13.82 -10.32 36.16
C GLN A 5 -12.78 -9.46 35.41
N GLU A 6 -11.53 -9.48 35.87
CA GLU A 6 -10.40 -8.81 35.21
C GLU A 6 -10.07 -9.45 33.86
N THR A 7 -10.08 -10.79 33.76
CA THR A 7 -9.96 -11.52 32.48
C THR A 7 -11.12 -11.19 31.54
N ALA A 8 -12.36 -11.14 32.04
CA ALA A 8 -13.53 -10.81 31.21
C ALA A 8 -13.50 -9.35 30.70
N ALA A 9 -13.03 -8.40 31.53
CA ALA A 9 -12.83 -7.01 31.11
C ALA A 9 -11.72 -6.88 30.06
N SER A 10 -10.60 -7.60 30.25
CA SER A 10 -9.50 -7.67 29.29
C SER A 10 -9.96 -8.21 27.93
N MET A 11 -10.74 -9.29 27.89
CA MET A 11 -11.25 -9.85 26.64
C MET A 11 -12.27 -8.94 25.94
N ARG A 12 -13.08 -8.16 26.68
CA ARG A 12 -13.94 -7.14 26.08
C ARG A 12 -13.12 -6.05 25.39
N ASN A 13 -12.00 -5.63 25.97
CA ASN A 13 -11.12 -4.64 25.34
C ASN A 13 -10.40 -5.22 24.13
N MET A 14 -9.94 -6.47 24.21
CA MET A 14 -9.37 -7.18 23.05
C MET A 14 -10.38 -7.27 21.89
N LEU A 15 -11.64 -7.59 22.18
CA LEU A 15 -12.70 -7.61 21.16
C LEU A 15 -12.91 -6.21 20.54
N LYS A 16 -12.85 -5.14 21.34
CA LYS A 16 -12.92 -3.76 20.81
C LYS A 16 -11.74 -3.44 19.91
N PHE A 17 -10.52 -3.79 20.33
CA PHE A 17 -9.31 -3.64 19.52
C PHE A 17 -9.49 -4.34 18.16
N LEU A 18 -9.87 -5.61 18.16
CA LEU A 18 -10.08 -6.37 16.92
C LEU A 18 -11.19 -5.79 16.03
N LYS A 19 -12.25 -5.23 16.62
CA LYS A 19 -13.31 -4.55 15.87
C LYS A 19 -12.85 -3.23 15.23
N ILE A 20 -11.94 -2.50 15.89
CA ILE A 20 -11.33 -1.29 15.33
C ILE A 20 -10.38 -1.68 14.20
N ILE A 21 -9.48 -2.64 14.41
CA ILE A 21 -8.62 -3.19 13.34
C ILE A 21 -9.47 -3.67 12.14
N GLY A 22 -10.61 -4.32 12.40
CA GLY A 22 -11.53 -4.75 11.34
C GLY A 22 -12.18 -3.62 10.54
N GLN A 23 -12.04 -2.35 10.92
CA GLN A 23 -12.44 -1.22 10.07
C GLN A 23 -11.55 -1.08 8.85
N LEU A 24 -10.28 -1.48 8.91
CA LEU A 24 -9.31 -1.37 7.79
C LEU A 24 -9.81 -2.06 6.52
N LYS A 25 -10.57 -3.16 6.66
CA LYS A 25 -11.23 -3.87 5.55
C LYS A 25 -12.25 -3.03 4.77
N ARG A 26 -12.64 -1.88 5.32
CA ARG A 26 -13.63 -0.94 4.79
C ARG A 26 -13.05 0.46 4.61
N VAL A 27 -11.74 0.63 4.80
CA VAL A 27 -11.02 1.84 4.42
C VAL A 27 -10.41 1.55 3.05
N PRO A 28 -11.00 2.01 1.94
CA PRO A 28 -10.37 1.90 0.64
C PRO A 28 -9.13 2.81 0.60
N ARG A 29 -8.08 2.39 -0.11
CA ARG A 29 -6.89 3.22 -0.32
C ARG A 29 -7.24 4.46 -1.15
N THR A 30 -7.10 5.63 -0.55
CA THR A 30 -7.62 6.92 -1.04
C THR A 30 -6.98 7.33 -2.36
N GLY A 31 -5.70 6.99 -2.59
CA GLY A 31 -5.03 7.24 -3.87
C GLY A 31 -5.79 6.63 -5.07
N TRP A 32 -6.28 5.40 -4.92
CA TRP A 32 -7.05 4.69 -5.95
C TRP A 32 -8.46 5.27 -6.10
N VAL A 33 -9.11 5.64 -4.99
CA VAL A 33 -10.42 6.31 -4.98
C VAL A 33 -10.37 7.61 -5.78
N TYR A 34 -9.36 8.45 -5.54
CA TYR A 34 -9.18 9.72 -6.25
C TYR A 34 -8.85 9.52 -7.74
N ASN A 35 -8.17 8.43 -8.07
CA ASN A 35 -7.93 8.00 -9.44
C ASN A 35 -9.08 7.21 -10.07
N LYS A 36 -10.24 7.15 -9.41
CA LYS A 36 -11.46 6.51 -9.93
C LYS A 36 -11.28 5.04 -10.32
N VAL A 37 -10.32 4.35 -9.69
CA VAL A 37 -10.16 2.90 -9.84
C VAL A 37 -11.45 2.21 -9.41
N LYS A 38 -11.89 1.23 -10.19
CA LYS A 38 -13.06 0.45 -9.82
C LYS A 38 -12.71 -0.56 -8.72
N GLU A 39 -13.53 -0.60 -7.66
CA GLU A 39 -13.36 -1.53 -6.53
C GLU A 39 -11.93 -1.53 -5.96
N PRO A 40 -11.45 -0.37 -5.47
CA PRO A 40 -10.10 -0.24 -4.96
C PRO A 40 -9.88 -1.13 -3.73
N GLU A 41 -8.65 -1.59 -3.57
CA GLU A 41 -8.21 -2.38 -2.43
C GLU A 41 -8.45 -1.66 -1.10
N SER A 42 -8.58 -2.43 -0.03
CA SER A 42 -8.60 -1.90 1.32
C SER A 42 -7.19 -1.73 1.88
N VAL A 43 -7.01 -0.88 2.89
CA VAL A 43 -5.74 -0.74 3.62
C VAL A 43 -5.24 -2.09 4.17
N SER A 44 -6.15 -2.99 4.54
CA SER A 44 -5.76 -4.32 4.99
C SER A 44 -5.27 -5.25 3.88
N ASP A 45 -5.68 -5.05 2.63
CA ASP A 45 -5.18 -5.83 1.48
C ASP A 45 -3.73 -5.42 1.17
N HIS A 46 -3.48 -4.11 1.12
CA HIS A 46 -2.15 -3.50 1.02
C HIS A 46 -1.18 -4.07 2.08
N MET A 47 -1.53 -3.96 3.37
CA MET A 47 -0.69 -4.47 4.46
C MET A 47 -0.49 -5.99 4.40
N TYR A 48 -1.48 -6.74 3.91
CA TYR A 48 -1.34 -8.18 3.73
C TYR A 48 -0.27 -8.51 2.70
N ARG A 49 -0.31 -7.89 1.51
CA ARG A 49 0.70 -8.15 0.47
C ARG A 49 2.08 -7.68 0.90
N MET A 50 2.20 -6.56 1.62
CA MET A 50 3.47 -6.14 2.22
C MET A 50 4.04 -7.16 3.23
N ALA A 51 3.19 -7.76 4.06
CA ALA A 51 3.62 -8.81 4.98
C ALA A 51 4.09 -10.06 4.22
N VAL A 52 3.44 -10.40 3.09
CA VAL A 52 3.91 -11.46 2.18
C VAL A 52 5.24 -11.12 1.53
N MET A 53 5.44 -9.89 1.05
CA MET A 53 6.73 -9.42 0.53
C MET A 53 7.84 -9.50 1.59
N SER A 54 7.51 -9.25 2.85
CA SER A 54 8.45 -9.39 3.96
C SER A 54 8.90 -10.84 4.19
N LEU A 55 8.07 -11.84 3.85
CA LEU A 55 8.47 -13.25 3.89
C LEU A 55 9.51 -13.60 2.81
N THR A 56 9.54 -12.86 1.70
CA THR A 56 10.42 -13.16 0.56
C THR A 56 11.80 -12.49 0.65
N ILE A 57 12.04 -11.64 1.65
CA ILE A 57 13.36 -11.03 1.91
C ILE A 57 14.42 -12.14 1.92
N THR A 58 15.56 -11.96 1.28
CA THR A 58 16.66 -12.94 1.33
C THR A 58 17.88 -12.45 2.11
N ASP A 59 17.95 -11.13 2.35
CA ASP A 59 19.02 -10.50 3.14
C ASP A 59 19.10 -11.09 4.56
N PRO A 60 20.21 -11.76 4.93
CA PRO A 60 20.37 -12.35 6.25
C PRO A 60 20.64 -11.32 7.36
N THR A 61 20.89 -10.06 7.01
CA THR A 61 21.14 -8.97 7.95
C THR A 61 19.87 -8.29 8.46
N VAL A 62 18.72 -8.64 7.87
CA VAL A 62 17.40 -8.08 8.18
C VAL A 62 16.55 -9.09 8.95
N ASP A 63 15.93 -8.65 10.05
CA ASP A 63 14.93 -9.45 10.76
C ASP A 63 13.59 -9.45 10.02
N LYS A 64 13.31 -10.53 9.28
CA LYS A 64 12.07 -10.69 8.50
C LYS A 64 10.82 -10.73 9.37
N ASP A 65 10.89 -11.34 10.55
CA ASP A 65 9.75 -11.40 11.49
C ASP A 65 9.41 -9.99 11.99
N ARG A 66 10.44 -9.17 12.21
CA ARG A 66 10.25 -7.75 12.52
C ARG A 66 9.65 -6.98 11.34
N CYS A 67 10.12 -7.18 10.11
CA CYS A 67 9.52 -6.58 8.91
C CYS A 67 8.04 -6.94 8.74
N ILE A 68 7.68 -8.22 8.93
CA ILE A 68 6.28 -8.67 8.87
C ILE A 68 5.43 -7.94 9.92
N LYS A 69 5.92 -7.84 11.15
CA LYS A 69 5.22 -7.11 12.22
C LYS A 69 5.07 -5.63 11.91
N LEU A 70 6.09 -4.98 11.35
CA LEU A 70 6.03 -3.58 10.92
C LEU A 70 4.98 -3.40 9.81
N ALA A 71 5.01 -4.24 8.77
CA ALA A 71 4.05 -4.20 7.67
C ALA A 71 2.60 -4.34 8.17
N LEU A 72 2.34 -5.24 9.11
CA LEU A 72 1.01 -5.45 9.69
C LEU A 72 0.52 -4.31 10.59
N VAL A 73 1.43 -3.46 11.09
CA VAL A 73 1.11 -2.45 12.12
C VAL A 73 1.11 -1.02 11.57
N HIS A 74 1.91 -0.72 10.54
CA HIS A 74 2.23 0.66 10.17
C HIS A 74 1.01 1.53 9.87
N ASP A 75 0.01 1.02 9.15
CA ASP A 75 -1.23 1.73 8.81
C ASP A 75 -2.40 1.41 9.75
N MET A 76 -2.17 0.78 10.92
CA MET A 76 -3.25 0.48 11.86
C MET A 76 -4.01 1.74 12.34
N ALA A 77 -3.35 2.90 12.36
CA ALA A 77 -3.96 4.17 12.73
C ALA A 77 -5.14 4.55 11.82
N GLU A 78 -5.08 4.17 10.55
CA GLU A 78 -6.06 4.49 9.51
C GLU A 78 -7.43 3.86 9.78
N SER A 79 -7.48 2.84 10.65
CA SER A 79 -8.74 2.27 11.17
C SER A 79 -9.62 3.30 11.90
N ILE A 80 -9.01 4.40 12.36
CA ILE A 80 -9.66 5.51 13.06
C ILE A 80 -9.60 6.78 12.23
N VAL A 81 -8.43 7.11 11.66
CA VAL A 81 -8.23 8.41 10.98
C VAL A 81 -8.60 8.41 9.50
N GLY A 82 -8.81 7.23 8.91
CA GLY A 82 -8.92 7.03 7.46
C GLY A 82 -7.56 7.08 6.76
N ASP A 83 -7.50 6.66 5.51
CA ASP A 83 -6.29 6.81 4.69
C ASP A 83 -6.19 8.26 4.19
N ILE A 84 -5.20 9.00 4.69
CA ILE A 84 -4.96 10.41 4.37
C ILE A 84 -3.96 10.50 3.21
N ALA A 85 -4.44 10.86 2.03
CA ALA A 85 -3.63 11.00 0.82
C ALA A 85 -2.99 12.41 0.72
N PRO A 86 -1.92 12.57 -0.08
CA PRO A 86 -1.31 13.88 -0.33
C PRO A 86 -2.31 14.96 -0.79
N SER A 87 -3.31 14.58 -1.58
CA SER A 87 -4.35 15.48 -2.10
C SER A 87 -5.31 16.02 -1.02
N ASP A 88 -5.30 15.46 0.19
CA ASP A 88 -6.13 15.93 1.30
C ASP A 88 -5.58 17.21 1.95
N ASN A 89 -4.39 17.66 1.55
CA ASN A 89 -3.72 18.88 2.05
C ASN A 89 -3.57 18.92 3.59
N VAL A 90 -3.46 17.76 4.23
CA VAL A 90 -3.13 17.65 5.66
C VAL A 90 -1.62 17.73 5.81
N SER A 91 -1.13 18.62 6.69
CA SER A 91 0.32 18.74 6.93
C SER A 91 0.87 17.45 7.55
N LYS A 92 2.17 17.18 7.33
CA LYS A 92 2.83 16.00 7.90
C LYS A 92 2.70 15.96 9.43
N GLU A 93 2.81 17.12 10.07
CA GLU A 93 2.70 17.26 11.52
C GLU A 93 1.30 16.94 12.02
N GLU A 94 0.27 17.39 11.31
CA GLU A 94 -1.12 17.12 11.67
C GLU A 94 -1.50 15.65 11.41
N LYS A 95 -1.06 15.08 10.28
CA LYS A 95 -1.20 13.64 9.99
C LYS A 95 -0.59 12.81 11.12
N HIS A 96 0.68 13.06 11.44
CA HIS A 96 1.38 12.38 12.52
C HIS A 96 0.68 12.56 13.87
N ARG A 97 0.19 13.77 14.19
CA ARG A 97 -0.55 14.02 15.44
C ARG A 97 -1.81 13.16 15.54
N ARG A 98 -2.61 13.09 14.47
CA ARG A 98 -3.84 12.28 14.41
C ARG A 98 -3.54 10.80 14.54
N GLU A 99 -2.56 10.31 13.78
CA GLU A 99 -2.17 8.90 13.79
C GLU A 99 -1.60 8.47 15.14
N LYS A 100 -0.81 9.33 15.77
CA LYS A 100 -0.30 9.12 17.13
C LYS A 100 -1.43 9.01 18.16
N GLU A 101 -2.42 9.89 18.06
CA GLU A 101 -3.60 9.87 18.94
C GLU A 101 -4.42 8.58 18.73
N ALA A 102 -4.64 8.20 17.47
CA ALA A 102 -5.31 6.96 17.10
C ALA A 102 -4.57 5.72 17.63
N MET A 103 -3.26 5.64 17.44
CA MET A 103 -2.45 4.51 17.93
C MET A 103 -2.41 4.44 19.45
N ARG A 104 -2.36 5.58 20.15
CA ARG A 104 -2.48 5.61 21.61
C ARG A 104 -3.84 5.09 22.07
N HIS A 105 -4.92 5.51 21.42
CA HIS A 105 -6.26 5.00 21.73
C HIS A 105 -6.35 3.50 21.46
N LEU A 106 -5.97 3.06 20.27
CA LEU A 106 -6.04 1.67 19.84
C LEU A 106 -5.26 0.73 20.76
N THR A 107 -4.00 1.07 21.06
CA THR A 107 -3.13 0.24 21.91
C THR A 107 -3.49 0.31 23.40
N SER A 108 -4.21 1.34 23.86
CA SER A 108 -4.72 1.41 25.24
C SER A 108 -5.72 0.30 25.59
N LEU A 109 -6.28 -0.36 24.57
CA LEU A 109 -7.20 -1.49 24.71
C LEU A 109 -6.46 -2.82 24.96
N LEU A 110 -5.14 -2.84 24.87
CA LEU A 110 -4.32 -4.04 24.99
C LEU A 110 -3.67 -4.14 26.38
N PRO A 111 -3.33 -5.35 26.84
CA PRO A 111 -2.42 -5.55 27.97
C PRO A 111 -1.08 -4.84 27.75
N GLU A 112 -0.43 -4.40 28.82
CA GLU A 112 0.74 -3.50 28.76
C GLU A 112 1.88 -4.03 27.87
N GLY A 113 2.15 -5.33 27.88
CA GLY A 113 3.17 -5.94 27.00
C GLY A 113 2.87 -5.78 25.51
N LEU A 114 1.64 -6.10 25.10
CA LEU A 114 1.20 -5.97 23.69
C LEU A 114 1.06 -4.51 23.27
N LYS A 115 0.55 -3.66 24.17
CA LYS A 115 0.47 -2.21 23.95
C LYS A 115 1.85 -1.64 23.63
N LYS A 116 2.86 -1.97 24.44
CA LYS A 116 4.24 -1.51 24.23
C LYS A 116 4.80 -2.03 22.91
N GLU A 117 4.63 -3.32 22.60
CA GLU A 117 5.15 -3.92 21.36
C GLU A 117 4.56 -3.25 20.11
N ILE A 118 3.22 -3.16 20.02
CA ILE A 118 2.53 -2.62 18.83
C ILE A 118 2.77 -1.12 18.69
N TYR A 119 2.73 -0.35 19.79
CA TYR A 119 3.01 1.08 19.71
C TYR A 119 4.46 1.36 19.28
N SER A 120 5.42 0.60 19.81
CA SER A 120 6.83 0.74 19.41
C SER A 120 7.09 0.32 17.97
N LEU A 121 6.38 -0.67 17.43
CA LEU A 121 6.43 -1.03 16.01
C LEU A 121 5.98 0.13 15.12
N TRP A 122 4.82 0.71 15.43
CA TRP A 122 4.31 1.87 14.70
C TRP A 122 5.28 3.06 14.78
N GLU A 123 5.80 3.36 15.97
CA GLU A 123 6.74 4.47 16.18
C GLU A 123 8.08 4.23 15.44
N GLU A 124 8.57 2.99 15.40
CA GLU A 124 9.76 2.61 14.63
C GLU A 124 9.58 2.86 13.14
N TYR A 125 8.42 2.48 12.58
CA TYR A 125 8.08 2.77 11.19
C TYR A 125 7.95 4.28 10.96
N GLU A 126 7.20 5.01 11.78
CA GLU A 126 7.00 6.46 11.63
C GLU A 126 8.32 7.25 11.58
N PHE A 127 9.28 6.87 12.44
CA PHE A 127 10.59 7.52 12.50
C PHE A 127 11.66 6.87 11.61
N GLN A 128 11.34 5.77 10.93
CA GLN A 128 12.26 5.05 10.04
C GLN A 128 13.59 4.69 10.74
N SER A 129 13.51 4.33 12.02
CA SER A 129 14.66 4.28 12.93
C SER A 129 15.50 3.00 12.82
N SER A 130 15.02 1.99 12.11
CA SER A 130 15.71 0.70 11.88
C SER A 130 15.90 0.41 10.39
N SER A 131 16.78 -0.56 10.07
CA SER A 131 16.93 -1.12 8.72
C SER A 131 15.62 -1.73 8.24
N GLU A 132 14.93 -2.43 9.12
CA GLU A 132 13.66 -3.10 8.91
C GLU A 132 12.58 -2.09 8.53
N ALA A 133 12.44 -0.98 9.28
CA ALA A 133 11.48 0.08 8.97
C ALA A 133 11.75 0.75 7.62
N ARG A 134 13.03 0.99 7.29
CA ARG A 134 13.44 1.55 5.99
C ARG A 134 13.19 0.59 4.83
N LEU A 135 13.32 -0.72 5.06
CA LEU A 135 12.97 -1.73 4.06
C LEU A 135 11.46 -1.84 3.88
N VAL A 136 10.69 -1.89 4.97
CA VAL A 136 9.22 -1.95 4.90
C VAL A 136 8.65 -0.70 4.25
N LYS A 137 9.29 0.47 4.41
CA LYS A 137 8.89 1.68 3.66
C LYS A 137 9.13 1.56 2.15
N GLN A 138 10.18 0.86 1.73
CA GLN A 138 10.39 0.56 0.32
C GLN A 138 9.35 -0.46 -0.18
N PHE A 139 8.95 -1.42 0.64
CA PHE A 139 7.85 -2.33 0.29
C PHE A 139 6.50 -1.62 0.17
N ASP A 140 6.19 -0.67 1.04
CA ASP A 140 4.97 0.17 0.90
C ASP A 140 4.93 0.86 -0.48
N LEU A 141 6.05 1.45 -0.91
CA LEU A 141 6.14 2.08 -2.23
C LEU A 141 6.12 1.08 -3.39
N LEU A 142 6.82 -0.05 -3.28
CA LEU A 142 6.87 -1.09 -4.31
C LEU A 142 5.49 -1.74 -4.49
N GLU A 143 4.82 -2.06 -3.39
CA GLU A 143 3.48 -2.65 -3.40
C GLU A 143 2.49 -1.70 -4.08
N MET A 144 2.58 -0.40 -3.79
CA MET A 144 1.74 0.63 -4.44
C MET A 144 1.93 0.69 -5.95
N ILE A 145 3.17 0.68 -6.47
CA ILE A 145 3.40 0.74 -7.93
C ILE A 145 3.08 -0.59 -8.63
N LEU A 146 3.26 -1.72 -7.95
CA LEU A 146 2.78 -3.01 -8.43
C LEU A 146 1.26 -3.00 -8.56
N GLN A 147 0.55 -2.51 -7.54
CA GLN A 147 -0.91 -2.39 -7.57
C GLN A 147 -1.38 -1.42 -8.67
N ALA A 148 -0.65 -0.33 -8.89
CA ALA A 148 -0.93 0.60 -9.99
C ALA A 148 -0.88 -0.13 -11.34
N HIS A 149 0.16 -0.94 -11.58
CA HIS A 149 0.26 -1.72 -12.81
C HIS A 149 -0.89 -2.72 -12.97
N GLU A 150 -1.21 -3.48 -11.93
CA GLU A 150 -2.32 -4.45 -11.96
C GLU A 150 -3.67 -3.77 -12.24
N TYR A 151 -3.91 -2.55 -11.74
CA TYR A 151 -5.12 -1.80 -12.08
C TYR A 151 -5.13 -1.33 -13.54
N GLU A 152 -3.99 -0.90 -14.06
CA GLU A 152 -3.87 -0.58 -15.49
C GLU A 152 -4.16 -1.80 -16.38
N GLU A 153 -3.72 -2.99 -15.97
CA GLU A 153 -4.03 -4.26 -16.64
C GLU A 153 -5.51 -4.62 -16.58
N LEU A 154 -6.10 -4.60 -15.39
CA LEU A 154 -7.50 -4.97 -15.18
C LEU A 154 -8.47 -4.04 -15.93
N GLU A 155 -8.12 -2.76 -16.05
CA GLU A 155 -8.94 -1.75 -16.72
C GLU A 155 -8.60 -1.59 -18.21
N GLY A 156 -7.52 -2.22 -18.70
CA GLY A 156 -7.05 -2.05 -20.07
C GLY A 156 -6.63 -0.62 -20.37
N THR A 157 -6.00 0.05 -19.41
CA THR A 157 -5.55 1.44 -19.51
C THR A 157 -4.06 1.59 -19.18
N PRO A 158 -3.14 1.05 -20.01
CA PRO A 158 -1.70 1.17 -19.77
C PRO A 158 -1.25 2.63 -19.62
N GLY A 159 -0.39 2.91 -18.64
CA GLY A 159 0.13 4.26 -18.41
C GLY A 159 -0.78 5.21 -17.62
N ARG A 160 -2.04 4.83 -17.35
CA ARG A 160 -3.03 5.72 -16.71
C ARG A 160 -2.61 6.19 -15.32
N LEU A 161 -1.90 5.35 -14.56
CA LEU A 161 -1.50 5.57 -13.17
C LEU A 161 -0.01 5.92 -13.05
N GLN A 162 0.58 6.54 -14.08
CA GLN A 162 1.98 6.94 -14.12
C GLN A 162 2.42 7.82 -12.94
N GLU A 163 1.53 8.65 -12.40
CA GLU A 163 1.84 9.53 -11.26
C GLU A 163 2.34 8.76 -10.02
N PHE A 164 1.88 7.51 -9.84
CA PHE A 164 2.32 6.66 -8.73
C PHE A 164 3.77 6.23 -8.94
N PHE A 165 4.14 5.83 -10.16
CA PHE A 165 5.53 5.51 -10.51
C PHE A 165 6.43 6.72 -10.32
N ASP A 166 6.03 7.88 -10.85
CA ASP A 166 6.80 9.13 -10.75
C ASP A 166 7.05 9.53 -9.27
N SER A 167 6.07 9.30 -8.39
CA SER A 167 6.17 9.60 -6.95
C SER A 167 7.22 8.76 -6.19
N THR A 168 7.68 7.66 -6.80
CA THR A 168 8.66 6.74 -6.19
C THR A 168 10.10 6.94 -6.67
N ALA A 169 10.32 7.82 -7.65
CA ALA A 169 11.64 8.07 -8.22
C ALA A 169 12.69 8.41 -7.15
N GLY A 170 13.80 7.66 -7.13
CA GLY A 170 14.92 7.85 -6.20
C GLY A 170 14.66 7.42 -4.75
N ARG A 171 13.56 6.72 -4.47
CA ARG A 171 13.18 6.31 -3.10
C ARG A 171 13.56 4.86 -2.75
N PHE A 172 14.13 4.13 -3.70
CA PHE A 172 14.55 2.74 -3.55
C PHE A 172 16.07 2.61 -3.47
N GLN A 173 16.54 1.72 -2.60
CA GLN A 173 17.95 1.55 -2.26
C GLN A 173 18.32 0.08 -2.01
N HIS A 174 17.39 -0.73 -1.49
CA HIS A 174 17.64 -2.14 -1.18
C HIS A 174 17.77 -2.97 -2.45
N GLN A 175 18.77 -3.84 -2.53
CA GLN A 175 19.08 -4.59 -3.75
C GLN A 175 17.93 -5.48 -4.23
N ASP A 176 17.32 -6.26 -3.33
CA ASP A 176 16.16 -7.11 -3.68
C ASP A 176 14.97 -6.27 -4.21
N VAL A 177 14.76 -5.06 -3.66
CA VAL A 177 13.69 -4.16 -4.10
C VAL A 177 13.99 -3.60 -5.48
N LEU A 178 15.23 -3.18 -5.73
CA LEU A 178 15.65 -2.67 -7.04
C LEU A 178 15.51 -3.72 -8.14
N GLN A 179 15.79 -4.99 -7.84
CA GLN A 179 15.59 -6.09 -8.80
C GLN A 179 14.10 -6.30 -9.12
N LEU A 180 13.23 -6.29 -8.11
CA LEU A 180 11.78 -6.40 -8.32
C LEU A 180 11.22 -5.23 -9.16
N ILE A 181 11.71 -4.01 -8.91
CA ILE A 181 11.32 -2.83 -9.70
C ILE A 181 11.76 -2.97 -11.14
N SER A 182 13.00 -3.42 -11.38
CA SER A 182 13.48 -3.64 -12.75
C SER A 182 12.58 -4.62 -13.52
N SER A 183 12.16 -5.71 -12.88
CA SER A 183 11.22 -6.67 -13.50
C SER A 183 9.85 -6.06 -13.75
N LEU A 184 9.32 -5.29 -12.79
CA LEU A 184 8.04 -4.59 -12.94
C LEU A 184 8.07 -3.54 -14.07
N ASP A 185 9.14 -2.75 -14.15
CA ASP A 185 9.31 -1.72 -15.17
C ASP A 185 9.42 -2.34 -16.57
N GLU A 186 10.13 -3.47 -16.71
CA GLU A 186 10.21 -4.24 -17.95
C GLU A 186 8.82 -4.75 -18.38
N GLU A 187 8.09 -5.40 -17.47
CA GLU A 187 6.75 -5.95 -17.72
C GLU A 187 5.76 -4.85 -18.12
N ARG A 188 5.73 -3.76 -17.35
CA ARG A 188 4.87 -2.61 -17.63
C ARG A 188 5.24 -1.94 -18.95
N GLY A 189 6.53 -1.82 -19.26
CA GLY A 189 7.02 -1.27 -20.53
C GLY A 189 6.55 -2.08 -21.74
N HIS A 190 6.57 -3.42 -21.65
CA HIS A 190 6.03 -4.29 -22.68
C HIS A 190 4.53 -4.07 -22.89
N HIS A 191 3.75 -4.02 -21.81
CA HIS A 191 2.31 -3.81 -21.90
C HIS A 191 1.96 -2.46 -22.54
N MET A 192 2.69 -1.39 -22.20
CA MET A 192 2.51 -0.08 -22.83
C MET A 192 2.81 -0.10 -24.34
N ALA A 193 3.90 -0.74 -24.76
CA ALA A 193 4.29 -0.83 -26.17
C ALA A 193 3.32 -1.67 -27.02
N GLU A 194 2.75 -2.73 -26.46
CA GLU A 194 1.72 -3.54 -27.14
C GLU A 194 0.45 -2.72 -27.41
N GLU A 195 0.04 -1.87 -26.47
CA GLU A 195 -1.16 -1.05 -26.62
C GLU A 195 -0.95 0.10 -27.62
N GLU A 196 0.23 0.73 -27.62
CA GLU A 196 0.61 1.69 -28.67
C GLU A 196 0.54 1.06 -30.07
N SER A 197 1.11 -0.14 -30.21
CA SER A 197 1.09 -0.89 -31.48
C SER A 197 -0.32 -1.21 -31.96
N LYS A 198 -1.23 -1.61 -31.05
CA LYS A 198 -2.65 -1.87 -31.37
C LYS A 198 -3.36 -0.59 -31.84
N ASN A 199 -3.12 0.52 -31.15
CA ASN A 199 -3.72 1.82 -31.48
C ASN A 199 -3.23 2.35 -32.84
N GLU A 200 -1.95 2.18 -33.17
CA GLU A 200 -1.41 2.51 -34.49
C GLU A 200 -2.03 1.66 -35.60
N ALA A 201 -2.16 0.35 -35.39
CA ALA A 201 -2.79 -0.56 -36.36
C ALA A 201 -4.26 -0.22 -36.64
N GLN A 202 -5.03 0.17 -35.61
CA GLN A 202 -6.42 0.61 -35.77
C GLN A 202 -6.54 1.95 -36.53
N ARG A 203 -5.63 2.90 -36.30
CA ARG A 203 -5.58 4.16 -37.04
C ARG A 203 -5.24 3.93 -38.52
N GLY A 204 -4.24 3.12 -38.82
CA GLY A 204 -3.84 2.79 -40.19
C GLY A 204 -4.88 1.95 -40.97
N GLY A 205 -5.74 1.20 -40.27
CA GLY A 205 -6.86 0.46 -40.87
C GLY A 205 -8.03 1.35 -41.30
N SER A 206 -8.34 2.42 -40.54
CA SER A 206 -9.41 3.37 -40.88
C SER A 206 -9.10 4.26 -42.08
N GLU A 207 -7.81 4.59 -42.32
CA GLU A 207 -7.42 5.40 -43.48
C GLU A 207 -7.54 4.64 -44.83
N LYS A 208 -7.44 3.31 -44.81
CA LYS A 208 -7.54 2.47 -46.03
C LYS A 208 -8.97 2.22 -46.51
N LEU A 209 -10.00 2.53 -45.72
CA LEU A 209 -11.40 2.36 -46.12
C LEU A 209 -12.01 3.60 -46.79
N ASN A 210 -11.30 4.74 -46.80
CA ASN A 210 -11.82 6.04 -47.27
C ASN A 210 -11.22 6.54 -48.59
N THR A 211 -10.49 5.71 -49.34
CA THR A 211 -10.09 6.07 -50.71
C THR A 211 -11.27 5.93 -51.66
N PRO A 212 -11.78 7.02 -52.27
CA PRO A 212 -12.83 6.91 -53.26
C PRO A 212 -12.30 6.15 -54.49
N PRO A 213 -13.15 5.36 -55.19
CA PRO A 213 -12.75 4.71 -56.42
C PRO A 213 -12.26 5.79 -57.40
N ARG A 214 -11.04 5.61 -57.93
CA ARG A 214 -10.54 6.45 -59.01
C ARG A 214 -11.41 6.20 -60.23
N ASP A 215 -12.21 7.19 -60.60
CA ASP A 215 -12.86 7.21 -61.90
C ASP A 215 -11.79 7.17 -63.02
N SER A 216 -12.15 6.39 -64.03
CA SER A 216 -11.46 6.01 -65.26
C SER A 216 -10.63 7.07 -65.96
#